data_AF-A0A7S2CL09-F1
#
_entry.id   AF-A0A7S2CL09-F1
#
_cell.length_a   1.000
_cell.length_b   1.000
_cell.length_c   1.000
_cell.angle_alpha   90.00
_cell.angle_beta   90.00
_cell.angle_gamma   90.00
#
_symmetry.space_group_name_H-M   'P 1'
#
loop_
_entity.id
_entity.type
_entity.pdbx_description
1 polymer ?
#
loop_
_entity_poly.entity_id
_entity_poly.type
_entity_poly.pdbx_seq_one_letter_code
_entity_poly.pdbx_strand_id
1 'polypeptide(L)'
;VPSSERDVVILEEPDHINWYHHGARWTSSYTHVIGILHTNYVHYAQYEERSGGAGDIPPPVRAAIMASLNSIVCYAHLDVGIRLSASLPDVPGTTRVCNVHGVRGDFLALGAAMASLSTSEREAAFGDGAYFLGKALWTKGYRLLFDELSRVSARGGGQKVASLPLVSTYGSGRDEAEIAAEVESRGLPVLLHPATDHASPCLHGYKVFVNPSTSEVLCTATAEALAMGKKVLLPRHPSNRFFEQFTNAFFYDNISSLVPMMMEALASPPAAMSAKEQYLLSWEAATERLLDSALLTEAGPTQRTSPIAAAAHALHNSLGWGPLADYFRENSGATPGTQLPVERLREIACS
;
A
#
# COMPACT_ATOMS: atom_id res chain seq x y z
N VAL A 1 7.53 -15.47 -23.08
CA VAL A 1 8.00 -16.74 -22.48
C VAL A 1 7.56 -17.90 -23.36
N PRO A 2 8.48 -18.73 -23.89
CA PRO A 2 8.15 -19.96 -24.62
C PRO A 2 7.28 -20.91 -23.78
N SER A 3 6.35 -21.64 -24.38
CA SER A 3 5.41 -22.50 -23.62
C SER A 3 6.10 -23.54 -22.73
N SER A 4 7.28 -24.02 -23.12
CA SER A 4 8.08 -24.98 -22.35
C SER A 4 8.68 -24.40 -21.06
N GLU A 5 8.73 -23.07 -20.93
CA GLU A 5 9.32 -22.37 -19.77
C GLU A 5 8.25 -21.72 -18.87
N ARG A 6 6.96 -21.91 -19.17
CA ARG A 6 5.85 -21.27 -18.44
C ARG A 6 5.44 -22.09 -17.21
N ASP A 7 6.27 -22.06 -16.19
CA ASP A 7 5.98 -22.75 -14.93
C ASP A 7 5.15 -21.85 -14.00
N VAL A 8 5.79 -20.86 -13.37
CA VAL A 8 5.13 -19.92 -12.44
C VAL A 8 5.10 -18.52 -13.04
N VAL A 9 4.00 -17.80 -12.84
CA VAL A 9 3.93 -16.35 -13.06
C VAL A 9 3.37 -15.65 -11.82
N ILE A 10 4.00 -14.53 -11.47
CA ILE A 10 3.55 -13.63 -10.40
C ILE A 10 3.07 -12.35 -11.06
N LEU A 11 1.82 -11.97 -10.79
CA LEU A 11 1.16 -10.79 -11.31
C LEU A 11 1.00 -9.77 -10.17
N GLU A 12 1.66 -8.63 -10.28
CA GLU A 12 1.42 -7.48 -9.39
C GLU A 12 0.16 -6.74 -9.85
N GLU A 13 -0.79 -6.46 -8.96
CA GLU A 13 -2.10 -5.88 -9.30
C GLU A 13 -2.84 -6.65 -10.42
N PRO A 14 -3.09 -7.96 -10.23
CA PRO A 14 -3.72 -8.79 -11.24
C PRO A 14 -5.12 -8.30 -11.63
N ASP A 15 -5.82 -7.61 -10.72
CA ASP A 15 -7.08 -6.96 -11.01
C ASP A 15 -6.91 -5.89 -12.10
N HIS A 16 -6.04 -4.91 -11.88
CA HIS A 16 -5.81 -3.84 -12.83
C HIS A 16 -5.15 -4.30 -14.14
N ILE A 17 -4.18 -5.22 -14.09
CA ILE A 17 -3.57 -5.82 -15.29
C ILE A 17 -4.66 -6.45 -16.16
N ASN A 18 -5.57 -7.20 -15.54
CA ASN A 18 -6.55 -7.95 -16.28
C ASN A 18 -7.73 -7.10 -16.76
N TRP A 19 -8.00 -5.91 -16.22
CA TRP A 19 -9.01 -5.00 -16.79
C TRP A 19 -8.81 -4.71 -18.28
N TYR A 20 -7.56 -4.80 -18.77
CA TYR A 20 -7.20 -4.53 -20.16
C TYR A 20 -6.66 -5.74 -20.91
N HIS A 21 -6.62 -6.92 -20.28
CA HIS A 21 -6.09 -8.15 -20.88
C HIS A 21 -7.23 -9.11 -21.29
N HIS A 22 -7.70 -9.00 -22.52
CA HIS A 22 -8.76 -9.87 -23.05
C HIS A 22 -8.22 -11.08 -23.84
N GLY A 23 -6.98 -11.48 -23.54
CA GLY A 23 -6.29 -12.58 -24.21
C GLY A 23 -6.53 -13.94 -23.55
N ALA A 24 -5.63 -14.88 -23.83
CA ALA A 24 -5.62 -16.18 -23.17
C ALA A 24 -5.58 -16.01 -21.64
N ARG A 25 -6.31 -16.88 -20.95
CA ARG A 25 -6.32 -16.94 -19.50
C ARG A 25 -4.91 -17.27 -18.98
N TRP A 26 -4.45 -16.57 -17.95
CA TRP A 26 -3.10 -16.80 -17.39
C TRP A 26 -2.95 -18.23 -16.89
N THR A 27 -3.98 -18.76 -16.22
CA THR A 27 -4.04 -20.16 -15.77
C THR A 27 -4.22 -21.18 -16.90
N SER A 28 -4.35 -20.76 -18.15
CA SER A 28 -4.23 -21.66 -19.31
C SER A 28 -2.83 -21.62 -19.92
N SER A 29 -2.03 -20.62 -19.56
CA SER A 29 -0.68 -20.39 -20.12
C SER A 29 0.44 -20.81 -19.19
N TYR A 30 0.21 -20.79 -17.87
CA TYR A 30 1.21 -21.10 -16.83
C TYR A 30 0.71 -22.24 -15.92
N THR A 31 1.64 -23.02 -15.37
CA THR A 31 1.35 -24.07 -14.39
C THR A 31 0.82 -23.50 -13.08
N HIS A 32 1.31 -22.33 -12.64
CA HIS A 32 0.83 -21.68 -11.42
C HIS A 32 0.79 -20.16 -11.58
N VAL A 33 -0.35 -19.55 -11.24
CA VAL A 33 -0.55 -18.09 -11.33
C VAL A 33 -0.82 -17.50 -9.95
N ILE A 34 0.14 -16.70 -9.48
CA ILE A 34 0.08 -15.99 -8.20
C ILE A 34 -0.25 -14.52 -8.48
N GLY A 35 -1.23 -13.97 -7.80
CA GLY A 35 -1.58 -12.56 -7.88
C GLY A 35 -1.24 -11.82 -6.59
N ILE A 36 -0.45 -10.75 -6.64
CA ILE A 36 -0.20 -9.87 -5.50
C ILE A 36 -1.17 -8.69 -5.58
N LEU A 37 -2.13 -8.64 -4.65
CA LEU A 37 -3.10 -7.56 -4.56
C LEU A 37 -2.57 -6.52 -3.56
N HIS A 38 -2.33 -5.31 -4.04
CA HIS A 38 -1.73 -4.24 -3.24
C HIS A 38 -2.33 -2.84 -3.45
N THR A 39 -3.38 -2.69 -4.27
CA THR A 39 -4.09 -1.42 -4.47
C THR A 39 -5.59 -1.57 -4.21
N ASN A 40 -6.15 -0.69 -3.38
CA ASN A 40 -7.56 -0.70 -3.03
C ASN A 40 -8.39 0.15 -4.00
N TYR A 41 -8.58 -0.34 -5.23
CA TYR A 41 -9.37 0.39 -6.25
C TYR A 41 -10.83 0.62 -5.84
N VAL A 42 -11.40 -0.24 -5.01
CA VAL A 42 -12.76 -0.06 -4.48
C VAL A 42 -12.82 1.15 -3.54
N HIS A 43 -11.83 1.32 -2.66
CA HIS A 43 -11.72 2.50 -1.81
C HIS A 43 -11.55 3.78 -2.64
N TYR A 44 -10.69 3.77 -3.67
CA TYR A 44 -10.55 4.92 -4.58
C TYR A 44 -11.85 5.23 -5.32
N ALA A 45 -12.53 4.20 -5.86
CA ALA A 45 -13.84 4.34 -6.48
C ALA A 45 -14.92 4.87 -5.53
N GLN A 46 -14.80 4.65 -4.22
CA GLN A 46 -15.76 5.13 -3.23
C GLN A 46 -15.49 6.58 -2.79
N TYR A 47 -14.22 6.97 -2.65
CA TYR A 47 -13.85 8.20 -1.93
C TYR A 47 -13.06 9.24 -2.75
N GLU A 48 -12.50 8.87 -3.90
CA GLU A 48 -11.84 9.86 -4.76
C GLU A 48 -12.83 10.43 -5.78
N GLU A 49 -13.23 11.68 -5.55
CA GLU A 49 -14.17 12.43 -6.40
C GLU A 49 -13.67 12.65 -7.84
N ARG A 50 -12.36 12.44 -8.12
CA ARG A 50 -11.72 12.78 -9.40
C ARG A 50 -11.20 11.58 -10.21
N SER A 51 -11.50 10.34 -9.82
CA SER A 51 -11.06 9.15 -10.55
C SER A 51 -11.93 8.94 -11.81
N GLY A 52 -11.47 9.47 -12.95
CA GLY A 52 -12.00 9.17 -14.30
C GLY A 52 -13.26 9.93 -14.71
N GLY A 53 -13.57 9.94 -16.01
CA GLY A 53 -14.72 10.64 -16.64
C GLY A 53 -16.12 10.17 -16.20
N ALA A 54 -16.20 9.29 -15.20
CA ALA A 54 -17.43 8.72 -14.65
C ALA A 54 -18.11 9.66 -13.63
N GLY A 55 -18.01 10.98 -13.83
CA GLY A 55 -18.54 12.00 -12.90
C GLY A 55 -20.04 11.88 -12.62
N ASP A 56 -20.77 11.15 -13.47
CA ASP A 56 -22.22 10.93 -13.36
C ASP A 56 -22.61 9.65 -12.61
N ILE A 57 -21.66 8.77 -12.26
CA ILE A 57 -21.96 7.52 -11.53
C ILE A 57 -21.79 7.75 -10.02
N PRO A 58 -22.82 7.49 -9.19
CA PRO A 58 -22.68 7.60 -7.74
C PRO A 58 -21.53 6.74 -7.19
N PRO A 59 -20.70 7.25 -6.25
CA PRO A 59 -19.53 6.52 -5.75
C PRO A 59 -19.80 5.09 -5.24
N PRO A 60 -20.91 4.79 -4.51
CA PRO A 60 -21.24 3.42 -4.13
C PRO A 60 -21.47 2.48 -5.31
N VAL A 61 -22.04 2.99 -6.40
CA VAL A 61 -22.28 2.22 -7.63
C VAL A 61 -20.95 1.97 -8.33
N ARG A 62 -20.08 2.99 -8.44
CA ARG A 62 -18.73 2.85 -9.01
C ARG A 62 -17.90 1.81 -8.23
N ALA A 63 -17.94 1.87 -6.90
CA ALA A 63 -17.26 0.91 -6.03
C ALA A 63 -17.80 -0.53 -6.20
N ALA A 64 -19.12 -0.70 -6.35
CA ALA A 64 -19.73 -2.01 -6.60
C ALA A 64 -19.36 -2.59 -7.98
N ILE A 65 -19.34 -1.76 -9.03
CA ILE A 65 -18.88 -2.15 -10.37
C ILE A 65 -17.41 -2.58 -10.30
N MET A 66 -16.57 -1.78 -9.62
CA MET A 66 -15.15 -2.06 -9.46
C MET A 66 -14.91 -3.38 -8.72
N ALA A 67 -15.60 -3.60 -7.61
CA ALA A 67 -15.51 -4.84 -6.84
C ALA A 67 -15.92 -6.07 -7.66
N SER A 68 -16.97 -5.93 -8.48
CA SER A 68 -17.46 -7.00 -9.35
C SER A 68 -16.43 -7.34 -10.44
N LEU A 69 -15.87 -6.33 -11.11
CA LEU A 69 -14.85 -6.54 -12.12
C LEU A 69 -13.60 -7.19 -11.53
N ASN A 70 -13.08 -6.66 -10.42
CA ASN A 70 -11.94 -7.23 -9.71
C ASN A 70 -12.18 -8.70 -9.35
N SER A 71 -13.39 -9.01 -8.88
CA SER A 71 -13.77 -10.39 -8.55
C SER A 71 -13.76 -11.30 -9.78
N ILE A 72 -14.33 -10.85 -10.90
CA ILE A 72 -14.38 -11.61 -12.15
C ILE A 72 -12.96 -11.90 -12.66
N VAL A 73 -12.12 -10.87 -12.77
CA VAL A 73 -10.79 -11.03 -13.36
C VAL A 73 -9.86 -11.82 -12.45
N CYS A 74 -9.89 -11.61 -11.13
CA CYS A 74 -9.11 -12.41 -10.19
C CYS A 74 -9.56 -13.88 -10.22
N TYR A 75 -10.87 -14.14 -10.26
CA TYR A 75 -11.37 -15.51 -10.30
C TYR A 75 -11.01 -16.24 -11.59
N ALA A 76 -11.08 -15.55 -12.72
CA ALA A 76 -10.74 -16.09 -14.02
C ALA A 76 -9.24 -16.37 -14.14
N HIS A 77 -8.38 -15.49 -13.62
CA HIS A 77 -6.98 -15.47 -14.00
C HIS A 77 -5.99 -15.99 -12.96
N LEU A 78 -6.39 -16.22 -11.71
CA LEU A 78 -5.48 -16.61 -10.63
C LEU A 78 -5.70 -18.04 -10.15
N ASP A 79 -4.61 -18.69 -9.73
CA ASP A 79 -4.67 -19.89 -8.90
C ASP A 79 -4.72 -19.50 -7.41
N VAL A 80 -3.97 -18.46 -7.03
CA VAL A 80 -3.94 -17.88 -5.67
C VAL A 80 -3.78 -16.37 -5.71
N GLY A 81 -4.57 -15.65 -4.90
CA GLY A 81 -4.43 -14.22 -4.65
C GLY A 81 -3.84 -13.94 -3.26
N ILE A 82 -2.77 -13.16 -3.17
CA ILE A 82 -2.13 -12.73 -1.93
C ILE A 82 -2.44 -11.25 -1.73
N ARG A 83 -3.27 -10.93 -0.75
CA ARG A 83 -3.56 -9.56 -0.33
C ARG A 83 -2.49 -9.13 0.67
N LEU A 84 -1.79 -8.02 0.40
CA LEU A 84 -0.73 -7.55 1.30
C LEU A 84 -1.24 -7.21 2.72
N SER A 85 -2.53 -6.91 2.85
CA SER A 85 -3.18 -6.77 4.15
C SER A 85 -4.68 -7.00 4.07
N ALA A 86 -5.32 -7.09 5.24
CA ALA A 86 -6.75 -7.26 5.37
C ALA A 86 -7.56 -5.96 5.11
N SER A 87 -6.92 -4.85 4.72
CA SER A 87 -7.66 -3.64 4.28
C SER A 87 -8.19 -3.76 2.85
N LEU A 88 -7.67 -4.71 2.06
CA LEU A 88 -8.21 -5.02 0.75
C LEU A 88 -9.49 -5.86 0.87
N PRO A 89 -10.50 -5.63 0.02
CA PRO A 89 -11.67 -6.49 -0.07
C PRO A 89 -11.27 -7.94 -0.35
N ASP A 90 -12.10 -8.88 0.11
CA ASP A 90 -11.99 -10.26 -0.35
C ASP A 90 -12.33 -10.35 -1.84
N VAL A 91 -11.61 -11.23 -2.54
CA VAL A 91 -11.94 -11.63 -3.91
C VAL A 91 -12.26 -13.12 -3.90
N PRO A 92 -13.17 -13.60 -4.77
CA PRO A 92 -13.50 -15.01 -4.84
C PRO A 92 -12.28 -15.86 -5.22
N GLY A 93 -12.31 -17.13 -4.82
CA GLY A 93 -11.23 -18.07 -5.10
C GLY A 93 -10.31 -18.27 -3.90
N THR A 94 -9.11 -18.81 -4.17
CA THR A 94 -8.12 -19.03 -3.11
C THR A 94 -7.38 -17.73 -2.82
N THR A 95 -7.71 -17.09 -1.70
CA THR A 95 -7.00 -15.88 -1.27
C THR A 95 -6.34 -16.03 0.09
N ARG A 96 -5.23 -15.33 0.30
CA ARG A 96 -4.51 -15.24 1.58
C ARG A 96 -4.23 -13.78 1.91
N VAL A 97 -4.13 -13.46 3.19
CA VAL A 97 -3.61 -12.16 3.66
C VAL A 97 -2.20 -12.39 4.15
N CYS A 98 -1.22 -11.83 3.43
CA CYS A 98 0.18 -11.93 3.82
C CYS A 98 0.98 -10.76 3.24
N ASN A 99 1.71 -10.05 4.10
CA ASN A 99 2.66 -9.05 3.63
C ASN A 99 3.90 -9.76 3.07
N VAL A 100 4.04 -9.76 1.74
CA VAL A 100 5.18 -10.35 1.02
C VAL A 100 6.19 -9.29 0.54
N HIS A 101 6.18 -8.12 1.16
CA HIS A 101 7.11 -7.03 0.84
C HIS A 101 8.38 -7.12 1.71
N GLY A 102 9.54 -7.08 1.06
CA GLY A 102 10.85 -6.93 1.71
C GLY A 102 11.37 -5.49 1.63
N VAL A 103 12.38 -5.15 2.42
CA VAL A 103 12.99 -3.81 2.44
C VAL A 103 14.38 -3.88 1.79
N ARG A 104 14.76 -2.80 1.07
CA ARG A 104 16.09 -2.67 0.44
C ARG A 104 17.20 -2.80 1.49
N GLY A 105 18.30 -3.47 1.12
CA GLY A 105 19.43 -3.76 2.01
C GLY A 105 20.05 -2.52 2.67
N ASP A 106 20.07 -1.36 2.01
CA ASP A 106 20.64 -0.13 2.58
C ASP A 106 19.92 0.31 3.86
N PHE A 107 18.59 0.17 3.92
CA PHE A 107 17.83 0.52 5.13
C PHE A 107 18.18 -0.41 6.28
N LEU A 108 18.30 -1.72 6.00
CA LEU A 108 18.70 -2.73 6.98
C LEU A 108 20.14 -2.50 7.46
N ALA A 109 21.05 -2.08 6.57
CA ALA A 109 22.41 -1.72 6.94
C ALA A 109 22.46 -0.51 7.89
N LEU A 110 21.62 0.50 7.66
CA LEU A 110 21.46 1.64 8.57
C LEU A 110 20.93 1.19 9.94
N GLY A 111 19.89 0.35 9.97
CA GLY A 111 19.35 -0.18 11.22
C GLY A 111 20.34 -1.06 11.98
N ALA A 112 21.11 -1.89 11.27
CA ALA A 112 22.16 -2.71 11.87
C ALA A 112 23.28 -1.86 12.48
N ALA A 113 23.69 -0.79 11.80
CA ALA A 113 24.64 0.19 12.33
C ALA A 113 24.10 0.83 13.61
N MET A 114 22.84 1.30 13.62
CA MET A 114 22.19 1.88 14.81
C MET A 114 22.01 0.86 15.95
N ALA A 115 21.75 -0.41 15.64
CA ALA A 115 21.62 -1.47 16.63
C ALA A 115 22.94 -1.79 17.35
N SER A 116 24.08 -1.61 16.67
CA SER A 116 25.42 -1.86 17.23
C SER A 116 25.89 -0.80 18.25
N LEU A 117 25.25 0.36 18.26
CA LEU A 117 25.57 1.46 19.18
C LEU A 117 25.06 1.17 20.60
N SER A 118 25.74 1.73 21.60
CA SER A 118 25.22 1.81 22.97
C SER A 118 23.95 2.65 23.03
N THR A 119 23.17 2.54 24.11
CA THR A 119 21.94 3.33 24.27
C THR A 119 22.21 4.84 24.25
N SER A 120 23.30 5.32 24.86
CA SER A 120 23.67 6.74 24.85
C SER A 120 24.09 7.22 23.47
N GLU A 121 24.81 6.40 22.71
CA GLU A 121 25.21 6.75 21.33
C GLU A 121 23.99 6.73 20.39
N ARG A 122 23.05 5.79 20.56
CA ARG A 122 21.77 5.82 19.83
C ARG A 122 20.96 7.07 20.14
N GLU A 123 20.90 7.50 21.40
CA GLU A 123 20.20 8.74 21.76
C GLU A 123 20.82 9.95 21.06
N ALA A 124 22.15 10.01 20.96
CA ALA A 124 22.83 11.05 20.21
C ALA A 124 22.61 10.95 18.68
N ALA A 125 22.59 9.73 18.14
CA ALA A 125 22.37 9.49 16.71
C ALA A 125 20.94 9.79 16.27
N PHE A 126 19.95 9.50 17.12
CA PHE A 126 18.54 9.85 16.92
C PHE A 126 18.21 11.22 17.54
N GLY A 127 19.05 12.22 17.24
CA GLY A 127 18.93 13.57 17.79
C GLY A 127 17.81 14.41 17.18
N ASP A 128 17.22 13.99 16.05
CA ASP A 128 16.13 14.71 15.43
C ASP A 128 14.76 14.30 16.02
N GLY A 129 13.70 14.96 15.57
CA GLY A 129 12.35 14.80 16.11
C GLY A 129 11.52 13.70 15.44
N ALA A 130 10.26 14.05 15.21
CA ALA A 130 9.31 13.21 14.47
C ALA A 130 9.21 13.66 13.01
N TYR A 131 8.92 12.72 12.12
CA TYR A 131 8.68 13.03 10.71
C TYR A 131 7.59 12.16 10.09
N PHE A 132 7.04 12.66 9.00
CA PHE A 132 6.13 11.97 8.09
C PHE A 132 6.74 12.02 6.68
N LEU A 133 6.65 10.91 5.94
CA LEU A 133 7.12 10.81 4.56
C LEU A 133 6.02 10.16 3.71
N GLY A 134 5.59 10.85 2.65
CA GLY A 134 4.58 10.35 1.74
C GLY A 134 4.14 11.39 0.71
N LYS A 135 3.42 10.95 -0.33
CA LYS A 135 2.85 11.88 -1.33
C LYS A 135 2.04 12.97 -0.64
N ALA A 136 2.23 14.22 -1.07
CA ALA A 136 1.50 15.38 -0.56
C ALA A 136 0.05 15.35 -1.08
N LEU A 137 -0.76 14.52 -0.45
CA LEU A 137 -2.20 14.32 -0.70
C LEU A 137 -2.93 14.32 0.64
N TRP A 138 -4.05 15.03 0.75
CA TRP A 138 -4.82 15.12 2.00
C TRP A 138 -5.23 13.75 2.56
N THR A 139 -5.56 12.82 1.67
CA THR A 139 -5.99 11.45 1.99
C THR A 139 -4.88 10.55 2.51
N LYS A 140 -3.62 10.99 2.43
CA LYS A 140 -2.43 10.26 2.89
C LYS A 140 -2.04 10.59 4.33
N GLY A 141 -2.99 11.09 5.13
CA GLY A 141 -2.84 11.27 6.57
C GLY A 141 -2.49 12.70 7.01
N TYR A 142 -2.17 13.61 6.09
CA TYR A 142 -1.91 15.03 6.41
C TYR A 142 -3.08 15.65 7.20
N ARG A 143 -4.31 15.43 6.75
CA ARG A 143 -5.49 15.98 7.42
C ARG A 143 -5.63 15.47 8.86
N LEU A 144 -5.45 14.16 9.06
CA LEU A 144 -5.52 13.53 10.38
C LEU A 144 -4.43 14.08 11.33
N LEU A 145 -3.21 14.25 10.83
CA LEU A 145 -2.10 14.81 11.60
C LEU A 145 -2.39 16.27 12.00
N PHE A 146 -2.81 17.09 11.04
CA PHE A 146 -2.98 18.53 11.24
C PHE A 146 -4.18 18.83 12.13
N ASP A 147 -5.31 18.16 11.91
CA ASP A 147 -6.49 18.30 12.75
C ASP A 147 -6.20 17.92 14.20
N GLU A 148 -5.41 16.86 14.43
CA GLU A 148 -5.03 16.42 15.76
C GLU A 148 -4.06 17.39 16.45
N LEU A 149 -3.04 17.89 15.73
CA LEU A 149 -2.13 18.94 16.25
C LEU A 149 -2.92 20.21 16.63
N SER A 150 -3.84 20.66 15.77
CA SER A 150 -4.73 21.79 16.06
C SER A 150 -5.61 21.53 17.29
N ARG A 151 -6.18 20.33 17.40
CA ARG A 151 -7.06 19.95 18.52
C ARG A 151 -6.33 20.02 19.86
N VAL A 152 -5.10 19.51 19.93
CA VAL A 152 -4.30 19.57 21.17
C VAL A 152 -3.90 21.00 21.48
N SER A 153 -3.50 21.77 20.47
CA SER A 153 -3.21 23.21 20.64
C SER A 153 -4.40 23.99 21.19
N ALA A 154 -5.62 23.68 20.77
CA ALA A 154 -6.84 24.38 21.19
C ALA A 154 -7.31 23.99 22.61
N ARG A 155 -7.18 22.72 23.01
CA ARG A 155 -7.63 22.22 24.33
C ARG A 155 -6.73 22.64 25.49
N GLY A 156 -5.49 23.02 25.22
CA GLY A 156 -4.51 23.37 26.23
C GLY A 156 -4.77 24.69 26.98
N GLY A 157 -5.83 25.45 26.66
CA GLY A 157 -6.15 26.71 27.35
C GLY A 157 -5.01 27.74 27.36
N GLY A 158 -4.07 27.66 26.40
CA GLY A 158 -2.80 28.38 26.43
C GLY A 158 -1.55 27.51 26.64
N GLN A 159 -1.66 26.17 26.63
CA GLN A 159 -0.53 25.29 26.39
C GLN A 159 0.08 25.69 25.04
N LYS A 160 1.18 26.43 25.10
CA LYS A 160 1.77 27.09 23.93
C LYS A 160 2.04 26.04 22.86
N VAL A 161 1.77 26.38 21.60
CA VAL A 161 2.21 25.61 20.40
C VAL A 161 3.67 25.12 20.55
N ALA A 162 4.50 25.87 21.27
CA ALA A 162 5.87 25.52 21.64
C ALA A 162 6.08 24.22 22.45
N SER A 163 5.04 23.63 23.06
CA SER A 163 5.14 22.33 23.76
C SER A 163 4.68 21.14 22.91
N LEU A 164 4.18 21.38 21.70
CA LEU A 164 3.88 20.31 20.76
C LEU A 164 5.19 19.86 20.08
N PRO A 165 5.32 18.56 19.77
CA PRO A 165 6.47 18.09 19.00
C PRO A 165 6.44 18.70 17.60
N LEU A 166 7.59 19.22 17.17
CA LEU A 166 7.81 19.63 15.79
C LEU A 166 7.81 18.40 14.88
N VAL A 167 6.98 18.39 13.84
CA VAL A 167 6.92 17.30 12.87
C VAL A 167 7.43 17.78 11.53
N SER A 168 8.47 17.13 11.00
CA SER A 168 8.92 17.39 9.62
C SER A 168 8.13 16.53 8.65
N THR A 169 7.59 17.09 7.57
CA THR A 169 6.94 16.31 6.51
C THR A 169 7.78 16.40 5.24
N TYR A 170 7.85 15.27 4.53
CA TYR A 170 8.58 15.14 3.28
C TYR A 170 7.65 14.55 2.23
N GLY A 171 7.47 15.25 1.12
CA GLY A 171 6.56 14.81 0.09
C GLY A 171 6.40 15.81 -1.04
N SER A 172 5.88 15.31 -2.15
CA SER A 172 5.39 16.12 -3.25
C SER A 172 4.07 15.55 -3.74
N GLY A 173 3.24 16.39 -4.34
CA GLY A 173 1.92 15.97 -4.77
C GLY A 173 1.04 17.14 -5.16
N ARG A 174 -0.15 16.82 -5.67
CA ARG A 174 -1.06 17.84 -6.20
C ARG A 174 -1.62 18.77 -5.12
N ASP A 175 -1.65 18.33 -3.85
CA ASP A 175 -2.20 19.09 -2.73
C ASP A 175 -1.10 19.87 -1.96
N GLU A 176 0.15 19.88 -2.45
CA GLU A 176 1.31 20.47 -1.75
C GLU A 176 1.12 21.95 -1.39
N ALA A 177 0.60 22.75 -2.32
CA ALA A 177 0.35 24.18 -2.09
C ALA A 177 -0.75 24.42 -1.03
N GLU A 178 -1.81 23.59 -1.03
CA GLU A 178 -2.88 23.68 -0.04
C GLU A 178 -2.40 23.24 1.34
N ILE A 179 -1.60 22.17 1.41
CA ILE A 179 -0.96 21.69 2.65
C ILE A 179 -0.08 22.79 3.25
N ALA A 180 0.70 23.49 2.42
CA ALA A 180 1.53 24.61 2.86
C ALA A 180 0.71 25.78 3.42
N ALA A 181 -0.33 26.19 2.70
CA ALA A 181 -1.24 27.25 3.16
C ALA A 181 -1.94 26.87 4.48
N GLU A 182 -2.28 25.60 4.69
CA GLU A 182 -2.94 25.12 5.89
C GLU A 182 -2.02 25.11 7.12
N VAL A 183 -0.75 24.74 6.95
CA VAL A 183 0.25 24.81 8.04
C VAL A 183 0.44 26.25 8.50
N GLU A 184 0.57 27.18 7.54
CA GLU A 184 0.74 28.60 7.83
C GLU A 184 -0.52 29.19 8.48
N SER A 185 -1.70 28.96 7.91
CA SER A 185 -2.96 29.53 8.39
C SER A 185 -3.31 29.10 9.81
N ARG A 186 -3.00 27.85 10.17
CA ARG A 186 -3.24 27.27 11.49
C ARG A 186 -2.08 27.45 12.46
N GLY A 187 -0.94 27.96 12.02
CA GLY A 187 0.27 28.11 12.83
C GLY A 187 0.77 26.79 13.42
N LEU A 188 0.72 25.71 12.64
CA LEU A 188 1.07 24.36 13.09
C LEU A 188 2.59 24.19 13.27
N PRO A 189 3.05 23.40 14.26
CA PRO A 189 4.46 23.07 14.46
C PRO A 189 4.91 22.01 13.44
N VAL A 190 4.84 22.34 12.16
CA VAL A 190 5.15 21.45 11.04
C VAL A 190 6.19 22.11 10.13
N LEU A 191 7.27 21.39 9.82
CA LEU A 191 8.24 21.80 8.81
C LEU A 191 7.98 21.05 7.51
N LEU A 192 7.77 21.77 6.41
CA LEU A 192 7.51 21.18 5.10
C LEU A 192 8.81 21.09 4.30
N HIS A 193 9.08 19.91 3.76
CA HIS A 193 10.23 19.63 2.92
C HIS A 193 9.79 18.98 1.60
N PRO A 194 10.54 19.20 0.50
CA PRO A 194 10.27 18.54 -0.76
C PRO A 194 10.43 17.01 -0.64
N ALA A 195 9.91 16.30 -1.64
CA ALA A 195 10.13 14.86 -1.75
C ALA A 195 11.63 14.52 -1.76
N THR A 196 12.00 13.45 -1.05
CA THR A 196 13.36 12.96 -0.94
C THR A 196 13.36 11.43 -0.83
N ASP A 197 14.47 10.78 -1.16
CA ASP A 197 14.63 9.34 -0.92
C ASP A 197 14.69 9.08 0.59
N HIS A 198 14.00 8.05 1.05
CA HIS A 198 13.92 7.75 2.48
C HIS A 198 15.29 7.38 3.08
N ALA A 199 16.21 6.85 2.28
CA ALA A 199 17.58 6.55 2.68
C ALA A 199 18.50 7.77 2.60
N SER A 200 17.99 8.97 2.29
CA SER A 200 18.76 10.20 2.33
C SER A 200 19.36 10.43 3.73
N PRO A 201 20.62 10.85 3.85
CA PRO A 201 21.26 11.15 5.14
C PRO A 201 20.49 12.13 6.01
N CYS A 202 19.74 13.07 5.41
CA CYS A 202 18.93 14.03 6.16
C CYS A 202 17.78 13.38 6.94
N LEU A 203 17.42 12.13 6.63
CA LEU A 203 16.37 11.38 7.31
C LEU A 203 16.91 10.41 8.38
N HIS A 204 18.22 10.15 8.43
CA HIS A 204 18.79 9.11 9.29
C HIS A 204 18.63 9.42 10.78
N GLY A 205 18.74 10.69 11.17
CA GLY A 205 18.69 11.13 12.58
C GLY A 205 17.29 11.20 13.21
N TYR A 206 16.21 11.07 12.42
CA TYR A 206 14.85 11.08 12.98
C TYR A 206 14.55 9.89 13.87
N LYS A 207 14.04 10.19 15.06
CA LYS A 207 13.70 9.21 16.10
C LYS A 207 12.37 8.50 15.84
N VAL A 208 11.36 9.26 15.39
CA VAL A 208 9.97 8.79 15.27
C VAL A 208 9.43 9.05 13.86
N PHE A 209 9.08 7.99 13.14
CA PHE A 209 8.26 8.07 11.94
C PHE A 209 6.78 7.99 12.32
N VAL A 210 5.99 8.93 11.82
CA VAL A 210 4.55 9.00 12.07
C VAL A 210 3.83 8.72 10.77
N ASN A 211 2.89 7.77 10.78
CA ASN A 211 1.98 7.56 9.66
C ASN A 211 0.56 7.40 10.20
N PRO A 212 -0.28 8.45 10.13
CA PRO A 212 -1.65 8.38 10.61
C PRO A 212 -2.64 7.87 9.56
N SER A 213 -2.18 7.56 8.33
CA SER A 213 -3.05 7.13 7.23
C SER A 213 -3.71 5.77 7.53
N THR A 214 -5.01 5.69 7.29
CA THR A 214 -5.79 4.45 7.28
C THR A 214 -6.20 4.03 5.86
N SER A 215 -5.80 4.80 4.84
CA SER A 215 -6.15 4.50 3.43
C SER A 215 -5.14 3.58 2.74
N GLU A 216 -4.00 3.29 3.38
CA GLU A 216 -2.98 2.41 2.81
C GLU A 216 -3.38 0.94 2.86
N VAL A 217 -2.94 0.17 1.86
CA VAL A 217 -2.91 -1.29 1.92
C VAL A 217 -1.70 -1.77 2.70
N LEU A 218 -0.54 -1.19 2.39
CA LEU A 218 0.72 -1.34 3.08
C LEU A 218 1.48 -0.03 2.90
N CYS A 219 2.10 0.48 3.96
CA CYS A 219 2.99 1.63 3.85
C CYS A 219 4.45 1.17 3.82
N THR A 220 5.11 1.28 2.67
CA THR A 220 6.53 0.91 2.54
C THR A 220 7.42 1.80 3.39
N ALA A 221 7.10 3.10 3.51
CA ALA A 221 7.81 4.03 4.37
C ALA A 221 7.79 3.60 5.86
N THR A 222 6.71 2.96 6.33
CA THR A 222 6.69 2.37 7.68
C THR A 222 7.72 1.24 7.81
N ALA A 223 7.79 0.34 6.83
CA ALA A 223 8.75 -0.78 6.83
C ALA A 223 10.20 -0.27 6.73
N GLU A 224 10.45 0.74 5.89
CA GLU A 224 11.75 1.39 5.72
C GLU A 224 12.20 2.11 7.00
N ALA A 225 11.30 2.84 7.66
CA ALA A 225 11.60 3.49 8.95
C ALA A 225 11.95 2.47 10.04
N LEU A 226 11.19 1.38 10.14
CA LEU A 226 11.52 0.27 11.03
C LEU A 226 12.86 -0.35 10.68
N ALA A 227 13.15 -0.59 9.40
CA ALA A 227 14.41 -1.16 8.94
C ALA A 227 15.62 -0.28 9.26
N MET A 228 15.46 1.05 9.27
CA MET A 228 16.48 2.00 9.74
C MET A 228 16.59 2.09 11.27
N GLY A 229 15.83 1.27 12.01
CA GLY A 229 15.86 1.23 13.48
C GLY A 229 15.06 2.33 14.17
N LYS A 230 14.13 3.00 13.48
CA LYS A 230 13.33 4.09 14.04
C LYS A 230 12.08 3.57 14.77
N LYS A 231 11.50 4.40 15.63
CA LYS A 231 10.15 4.17 16.16
C LYS A 231 9.10 4.52 15.12
N VAL A 232 8.03 3.75 15.02
CA VAL A 232 6.87 4.07 14.16
C VAL A 232 5.60 4.24 15.00
N LEU A 233 4.82 5.28 14.72
CA LEU A 233 3.49 5.49 15.30
C LEU A 233 2.42 5.28 14.24
N LEU A 234 1.54 4.30 14.47
CA LEU A 234 0.57 3.85 13.49
C LEU A 234 -0.84 3.75 14.11
N PRO A 235 -1.90 4.00 13.34
CA PRO A 235 -3.24 3.61 13.78
C PRO A 235 -3.35 2.08 13.82
N ARG A 236 -4.11 1.54 14.77
CA ARG A 236 -4.49 0.13 14.77
C ARG A 236 -5.47 -0.13 13.64
N HIS A 237 -4.92 -0.54 12.51
CA HIS A 237 -5.64 -0.71 11.26
C HIS A 237 -5.20 -2.02 10.58
N PRO A 238 -6.07 -2.73 9.83
CA PRO A 238 -5.71 -3.96 9.13
C PRO A 238 -4.44 -3.88 8.28
N SER A 239 -4.14 -2.73 7.68
CA SER A 239 -2.91 -2.50 6.90
C SER A 239 -1.62 -2.51 7.71
N ASN A 240 -1.71 -2.28 9.02
CA ASN A 240 -0.56 -2.17 9.90
C ASN A 240 -0.33 -3.43 10.76
N ARG A 241 -1.15 -4.48 10.62
CA ARG A 241 -1.08 -5.70 11.42
C ARG A 241 0.28 -6.39 11.35
N PHE A 242 0.92 -6.39 10.17
CA PHE A 242 2.26 -6.94 10.01
C PHE A 242 3.30 -6.26 10.94
N PHE A 243 3.11 -4.98 11.27
CA PHE A 243 4.05 -4.23 12.09
C PHE A 243 3.85 -4.45 13.60
N GLU A 244 2.76 -5.09 14.05
CA GLU A 244 2.46 -5.30 15.48
C GLU A 244 3.49 -6.19 16.19
N GLN A 245 4.30 -6.92 15.43
CA GLN A 245 5.36 -7.80 15.94
C GLN A 245 6.70 -7.10 16.23
N PHE A 246 6.85 -5.82 15.87
CA PHE A 246 8.11 -5.09 16.02
C PHE A 246 8.13 -4.28 17.32
N THR A 247 9.25 -4.35 18.03
CA THR A 247 9.47 -3.69 19.33
C THR A 247 9.31 -2.18 19.25
N ASN A 248 9.73 -1.58 18.13
CA ASN A 248 9.68 -0.14 17.91
C ASN A 248 8.40 0.34 17.22
N ALA A 249 7.37 -0.52 17.08
CA ALA A 249 6.09 -0.15 16.50
C ALA A 249 5.02 0.10 17.57
N PHE A 250 4.48 1.32 17.60
CA PHE A 250 3.47 1.75 18.55
C PHE A 250 2.14 2.02 17.86
N PHE A 251 1.05 1.64 18.51
CA PHE A 251 -0.28 1.63 17.90
C PHE A 251 -1.30 2.39 18.76
N TYR A 252 -2.14 3.19 18.12
CA TYR A 252 -3.31 3.81 18.75
C TYR A 252 -4.61 3.39 18.08
N ASP A 253 -5.67 3.25 18.88
CA ASP A 253 -7.02 3.01 18.37
C ASP A 253 -7.75 4.32 18.00
N ASN A 254 -7.39 5.43 18.65
CA ASN A 254 -8.03 6.73 18.46
C ASN A 254 -7.00 7.80 18.10
N ILE A 255 -7.30 8.63 17.10
CA ILE A 255 -6.40 9.70 16.62
C ILE A 255 -6.02 10.69 17.74
N SER A 256 -6.88 10.86 18.74
CA SER A 256 -6.62 11.70 19.92
C SER A 256 -5.42 11.27 20.77
N SER A 257 -4.98 10.01 20.63
CA SER A 257 -3.82 9.46 21.33
C SER A 257 -2.50 9.71 20.57
N LEU A 258 -2.55 10.14 19.31
CA LEU A 258 -1.36 10.27 18.46
C LEU A 258 -0.33 11.22 19.08
N VAL A 259 -0.72 12.44 19.44
CA VAL A 259 0.21 13.46 19.97
C VAL A 259 0.79 13.06 21.34
N PRO A 260 0.00 12.62 22.34
CA PRO A 260 0.55 12.12 23.59
C PRO A 260 1.57 10.99 23.41
N MET A 261 1.25 9.99 22.58
CA MET A 261 2.17 8.89 22.32
C MET A 261 3.40 9.32 21.53
N MET A 262 3.28 10.32 20.66
CA MET A 262 4.43 10.90 19.97
C MET A 262 5.39 11.57 20.94
N MET A 263 4.89 12.33 21.91
CA MET A 263 5.73 12.92 22.95
C MET A 263 6.43 11.85 23.80
N GLU A 264 5.72 10.78 24.16
CA GLU A 264 6.31 9.64 24.89
C GLU A 264 7.37 8.90 24.06
N ALA A 265 7.09 8.64 22.79
CA ALA A 265 8.02 7.97 21.88
C ALA A 265 9.31 8.79 21.68
N LEU A 266 9.21 10.12 21.66
CA LEU A 266 10.36 11.03 21.54
C LEU A 266 11.24 11.08 22.80
N ALA A 267 10.71 10.71 23.97
CA ALA A 267 11.39 10.83 25.26
C ALA A 267 12.53 9.81 25.47
N SER A 268 12.69 8.82 24.59
CA SER A 268 13.72 7.79 24.68
C SER A 268 14.17 7.36 23.28
N PRO A 269 15.38 6.80 23.10
CA PRO A 269 15.81 6.35 21.79
C PRO A 269 15.03 5.10 21.36
N PRO A 270 15.03 4.75 20.07
CA PRO A 270 14.55 3.44 19.63
C PRO A 270 15.35 2.31 20.28
N ALA A 271 14.69 1.18 20.54
CA ALA A 271 15.38 -0.03 20.94
C ALA A 271 16.27 -0.54 19.80
N ALA A 272 17.39 -1.20 20.14
CA ALA A 272 18.20 -1.89 19.15
C ALA A 272 17.36 -2.97 18.46
N MET A 273 17.33 -2.99 17.12
CA MET A 273 16.63 -4.04 16.41
C MET A 273 17.30 -5.39 16.63
N SER A 274 16.50 -6.40 16.98
CA SER A 274 16.96 -7.78 17.05
C SER A 274 17.26 -8.34 15.65
N ALA A 275 18.11 -9.37 15.57
CA ALA A 275 18.37 -10.09 14.33
C ALA A 275 17.08 -10.67 13.72
N LYS A 276 16.11 -11.06 14.55
CA LYS A 276 14.79 -11.53 14.11
C LYS A 276 14.00 -10.43 13.41
N GLU A 277 13.94 -9.22 13.98
CA GLU A 277 13.22 -8.09 13.37
C GLU A 277 13.88 -7.66 12.06
N GLN A 278 15.22 -7.63 12.01
CA GLN A 278 15.96 -7.35 10.77
C GLN A 278 15.64 -8.40 9.70
N TYR A 279 15.63 -9.68 10.07
CA TYR A 279 15.27 -10.77 9.16
C TYR A 279 13.83 -10.64 8.65
N LEU A 280 12.85 -10.35 9.52
CA LEU A 280 11.44 -10.23 9.12
C LEU A 280 11.19 -9.19 8.02
N LEU A 281 12.00 -8.12 8.00
CA LEU A 281 11.94 -7.05 6.99
C LEU A 281 12.78 -7.35 5.72
N SER A 282 13.58 -8.40 5.72
CA SER A 282 14.46 -8.76 4.59
C SER A 282 13.68 -9.29 3.38
N TRP A 283 14.31 -9.25 2.20
CA TRP A 283 13.76 -9.87 1.00
C TRP A 283 13.73 -11.39 1.10
N GLU A 284 14.65 -12.00 1.84
CA GLU A 284 14.70 -13.42 2.13
C GLU A 284 13.43 -13.86 2.87
N ALA A 285 13.10 -13.23 4.00
CA ALA A 285 11.89 -13.55 4.75
C ALA A 285 10.60 -13.20 3.98
N ALA A 286 10.62 -12.14 3.17
CA ALA A 286 9.50 -11.80 2.29
C ALA A 286 9.26 -12.88 1.23
N THR A 287 10.34 -13.44 0.68
CA THR A 287 10.28 -14.54 -0.28
C THR A 287 9.76 -15.81 0.37
N GLU A 288 10.17 -16.15 1.60
CA GLU A 288 9.60 -17.30 2.33
C GLU A 288 8.09 -17.13 2.54
N ARG A 289 7.65 -15.95 3.00
CA ARG A 289 6.22 -15.63 3.15
C ARG A 289 5.45 -15.74 1.83
N LEU A 290 6.06 -15.33 0.72
CA LEU A 290 5.48 -15.46 -0.62
C LEU A 290 5.32 -16.92 -1.00
N LEU A 291 6.38 -17.72 -0.86
CA LEU A 291 6.36 -19.15 -1.17
C LEU A 291 5.29 -19.87 -0.36
N ASP A 292 5.25 -19.65 0.96
CA ASP A 292 4.25 -20.25 1.86
C ASP A 292 2.82 -19.83 1.48
N SER A 293 2.61 -18.56 1.15
CA SER A 293 1.28 -18.03 0.79
C SER A 293 0.82 -18.47 -0.60
N ALA A 294 1.77 -18.82 -1.48
CA ALA A 294 1.51 -19.29 -2.82
C ALA A 294 1.17 -20.78 -2.89
N LEU A 295 1.39 -21.55 -1.81
CA LEU A 295 1.06 -22.97 -1.76
C LEU A 295 -0.45 -23.20 -1.82
N LEU A 296 -0.85 -24.09 -2.73
CA LEU A 296 -2.20 -24.65 -2.76
C LEU A 296 -2.19 -25.94 -1.95
N THR A 297 -3.12 -26.08 -1.00
CA THR A 297 -3.31 -27.36 -0.29
C THR A 297 -3.89 -28.40 -1.25
N GLU A 298 -3.15 -29.48 -1.48
CA GLU A 298 -3.56 -30.61 -2.33
C GLU A 298 -4.72 -31.40 -1.69
N ALA A 299 -5.97 -31.01 -1.93
CA ALA A 299 -7.12 -31.86 -1.54
C ALA A 299 -8.45 -31.59 -2.26
N GLY A 300 -8.50 -30.83 -3.37
CA GLY A 300 -9.79 -30.54 -4.01
C GLY A 300 -9.73 -29.99 -5.43
N PRO A 301 -10.88 -29.91 -6.12
CA PRO A 301 -10.97 -29.31 -7.45
C PRO A 301 -10.41 -27.88 -7.41
N THR A 302 -9.40 -27.64 -8.24
CA THR A 302 -8.71 -26.35 -8.31
C THR A 302 -9.60 -25.32 -9.00
N GLN A 303 -9.56 -24.07 -8.53
CA GLN A 303 -10.31 -22.94 -9.11
C GLN A 303 -10.20 -22.90 -10.65
N ARG A 304 -9.01 -23.15 -11.20
CA ARG A 304 -8.77 -23.16 -12.65
C ARG A 304 -9.59 -24.17 -13.45
N THR A 305 -10.03 -25.27 -12.83
CA THR A 305 -10.84 -26.34 -13.45
C THR A 305 -12.35 -26.13 -13.24
N SER A 306 -12.73 -25.14 -12.44
CA SER A 306 -14.13 -24.81 -12.17
C SER A 306 -14.84 -24.28 -13.43
N PRO A 307 -16.07 -24.74 -13.74
CA PRO A 307 -16.91 -24.13 -14.76
C PRO A 307 -17.17 -22.64 -14.51
N ILE A 308 -17.18 -22.22 -13.24
CA ILE A 308 -17.34 -20.80 -12.86
C ILE A 308 -16.13 -19.98 -13.35
N ALA A 309 -14.92 -20.55 -13.33
CA ALA A 309 -13.73 -19.83 -13.79
C ALA A 309 -13.73 -19.66 -15.31
N ALA A 310 -14.25 -20.66 -16.05
CA ALA A 310 -14.46 -20.55 -17.49
C ALA A 310 -15.55 -19.50 -17.81
N ALA A 311 -16.66 -19.50 -17.08
CA ALA A 311 -17.72 -18.49 -17.23
C ALA A 311 -17.23 -17.08 -16.88
N ALA A 312 -16.45 -16.93 -15.82
CA ALA A 312 -15.83 -15.65 -15.44
C ALA A 312 -14.87 -15.14 -16.52
N HIS A 313 -14.05 -16.03 -17.11
CA HIS A 313 -13.18 -15.66 -18.24
C HIS A 313 -13.97 -15.27 -19.49
N ALA A 314 -15.03 -16.00 -19.82
CA ALA A 314 -15.91 -15.65 -20.94
C ALA A 314 -16.60 -14.29 -20.74
N LEU A 315 -17.10 -14.03 -19.53
CA LEU A 315 -17.70 -12.74 -19.15
C LEU A 315 -16.65 -11.62 -19.23
N HIS A 316 -15.47 -11.83 -18.63
CA HIS A 316 -14.37 -10.88 -18.72
C HIS A 316 -14.02 -10.54 -20.17
N ASN A 317 -13.83 -11.56 -21.01
CA ASN A 317 -13.52 -11.34 -22.41
C ASN A 317 -14.63 -10.55 -23.10
N SER A 318 -15.91 -10.83 -22.83
CA SER A 318 -17.03 -10.10 -23.44
C SER A 318 -17.04 -8.60 -23.13
N LEU A 319 -16.51 -8.18 -21.97
CA LEU A 319 -16.38 -6.76 -21.60
C LEU A 319 -15.32 -6.02 -22.42
N GLY A 320 -14.40 -6.75 -23.06
CA GLY A 320 -13.34 -6.18 -23.91
C GLY A 320 -13.75 -5.88 -25.35
N TRP A 321 -15.01 -6.14 -25.75
CA TRP A 321 -15.47 -5.96 -27.13
C TRP A 321 -16.54 -4.87 -27.25
N GLY A 322 -16.32 -3.93 -28.16
CA GLY A 322 -17.32 -2.94 -28.58
C GLY A 322 -17.40 -1.67 -27.70
N PRO A 323 -18.49 -0.89 -27.83
CA PRO A 323 -18.62 0.43 -27.17
C PRO A 323 -18.52 0.42 -25.64
N LEU A 324 -18.81 -0.73 -25.02
CA LEU A 324 -18.69 -0.93 -23.57
C LEU A 324 -17.23 -0.99 -23.11
N ALA A 325 -16.33 -1.51 -23.94
CA ALA A 325 -14.90 -1.57 -23.65
C ALA A 325 -14.27 -0.17 -23.68
N ASP A 326 -14.61 0.63 -24.70
CA ASP A 326 -14.13 2.02 -24.79
C ASP A 326 -14.70 2.87 -23.66
N TYR A 327 -16.01 2.73 -23.36
CA TYR A 327 -16.62 3.36 -22.20
C TYR A 327 -15.93 2.96 -20.89
N PHE A 328 -15.66 1.67 -20.68
CA PHE A 328 -14.98 1.21 -19.47
C PHE A 328 -13.55 1.74 -19.38
N ARG A 329 -12.78 1.74 -20.47
CA ARG A 329 -11.41 2.26 -20.52
C ARG A 329 -11.35 3.75 -20.21
N GLU A 330 -12.19 4.56 -20.86
CA GLU A 330 -12.28 6.01 -20.63
C GLU A 330 -12.63 6.33 -19.16
N ASN A 331 -13.48 5.52 -18.55
CA ASN A 331 -13.96 5.72 -17.18
C ASN A 331 -13.08 5.10 -16.09
N SER A 332 -12.16 4.20 -16.45
CA SER A 332 -11.14 3.63 -15.54
C SER A 332 -9.78 4.32 -15.67
N GLY A 333 -9.69 5.40 -16.46
CA GLY A 333 -8.49 6.22 -16.61
C GLY A 333 -7.51 5.76 -17.68
N ALA A 334 -7.92 4.84 -18.56
CA ALA A 334 -7.15 4.40 -19.72
C ALA A 334 -7.57 5.14 -21.00
N THR A 335 -6.61 5.31 -21.92
CA THR A 335 -6.92 5.80 -23.27
C THR A 335 -7.73 4.77 -24.07
N PRO A 336 -8.65 5.20 -24.96
CA PRO A 336 -9.36 4.29 -25.87
C PRO A 336 -8.37 3.39 -26.61
N GLY A 337 -8.69 2.10 -26.72
CA GLY A 337 -7.79 1.15 -27.37
C GLY A 337 -7.70 1.44 -28.86
N THR A 338 -6.50 1.33 -29.45
CA THR A 338 -6.40 1.11 -30.90
C THR A 338 -7.10 -0.21 -31.22
N GLN A 339 -8.23 -0.16 -31.91
CA GLN A 339 -8.92 -1.35 -32.41
C GLN A 339 -7.90 -2.22 -33.15
N LEU A 340 -7.65 -3.44 -32.66
CA LEU A 340 -6.92 -4.41 -33.45
C LEU A 340 -7.81 -4.76 -34.66
N PRO A 341 -7.27 -4.76 -35.89
CA PRO A 341 -8.05 -5.09 -37.08
C PRO A 341 -8.75 -6.44 -36.92
N VAL A 342 -9.99 -6.53 -37.41
CA VAL A 342 -10.83 -7.72 -37.35
C VAL A 342 -10.12 -8.96 -37.93
N GLU A 343 -9.18 -8.77 -38.86
CA GLU A 343 -8.37 -9.86 -39.42
C GLU A 343 -7.45 -10.53 -38.37
N ARG A 344 -6.82 -9.76 -37.46
CA ARG A 344 -5.96 -10.33 -36.39
C ARG A 344 -6.75 -11.08 -35.33
N LEU A 345 -8.01 -10.71 -35.14
CA LEU A 345 -8.90 -11.32 -34.15
C LEU A 345 -9.37 -12.72 -34.60
N ARG A 346 -9.45 -12.95 -35.92
CA ARG A 346 -9.72 -14.29 -36.49
C ARG A 346 -8.52 -15.23 -36.36
N GLU A 347 -7.30 -14.72 -36.42
CA GLU A 347 -6.09 -15.52 -36.19
C GLU A 347 -5.99 -15.99 -34.74
N ILE A 348 -6.35 -15.15 -33.76
CA ILE A 348 -6.33 -15.49 -32.33
C ILE A 348 -7.46 -16.46 -31.94
N ALA A 349 -8.61 -16.39 -32.61
CA ALA A 349 -9.73 -17.30 -32.36
C ALA A 349 -9.52 -18.72 -32.93
N CYS A 350 -8.51 -18.92 -33.78
CA CYS A 350 -8.19 -20.20 -34.41
C CYS A 350 -6.85 -20.81 -33.94
N SER A 351 -6.19 -20.24 -32.92
CA SER A 351 -4.93 -20.70 -32.32
C SER A 351 -5.10 -21.08 -30.86
#